data_AF-A0A7S0I8K6-F1
#
_entry.id   AF-A0A7S0I8K6-F1
#
_cell.length_a   1.000
_cell.length_b   1.000
_cell.length_c   1.000
_cell.angle_alpha   90.00
_cell.angle_beta   90.00
_cell.angle_gamma   90.00
#
_symmetry.space_group_name_H-M   'P 1'
#
loop_
_entity.id
_entity.type
_entity.pdbx_description
1 polymer ?
#
loop_
_entity_poly.entity_id
_entity_poly.type
_entity_poly.pdbx_seq_one_letter_code
_entity_poly.pdbx_strand_id
1 'polypeptide(L)'
;AVLAPAGKSGDMSVRELRRACGAADASWCVDKKELRGVFRIAGGVCRAGECQSRLEGSCTKTLSCGHPCGGVRGEATCLPCLRCAPPGDAGATREGKRPPPTADDPCAICYVDPMGAAPAILLGCGHVVHRRCAIDKIRAGWPGPAISFNHLRCPLCGASGGEAEEVGSRQFPAMRHGSLDEEIQPVLALRDAVMRRGRRRLLAEGNVA
;
A
#
# COMPACT_ATOMS: atom_id res chain seq x y z
N ALA A 1 -14.62 -6.15 -22.95
CA ALA A 1 -15.30 -5.05 -23.66
C ALA A 1 -15.39 -3.85 -22.73
N VAL A 2 -14.44 -2.90 -22.86
CA VAL A 2 -14.46 -1.63 -22.12
C VAL A 2 -15.54 -0.77 -22.78
N LEU A 3 -16.70 -0.65 -22.14
CA LEU A 3 -17.71 0.32 -22.54
C LEU A 3 -17.18 1.71 -22.16
N ALA A 4 -16.37 2.30 -23.04
CA ALA A 4 -16.22 3.73 -23.08
C ALA A 4 -17.62 4.33 -23.35
N PRO A 5 -18.14 5.24 -22.52
CA PRO A 5 -19.28 6.03 -22.94
C PRO A 5 -18.82 6.91 -24.11
N ALA A 6 -19.22 6.51 -25.31
CA ALA A 6 -19.20 7.34 -26.50
C ALA A 6 -20.15 8.54 -26.26
N GLY A 7 -19.59 9.63 -25.75
CA GLY A 7 -20.33 10.85 -25.46
C GLY A 7 -19.35 12.02 -25.36
N LYS A 8 -19.25 12.78 -26.45
CA LYS A 8 -18.59 14.09 -26.61
C LYS A 8 -17.75 14.52 -25.40
N SER A 9 -16.51 14.04 -25.31
CA SER A 9 -15.58 14.33 -24.21
C SER A 9 -15.21 15.81 -24.05
N GLY A 10 -15.72 16.69 -24.93
CA GLY A 10 -15.44 18.12 -24.93
C GLY A 10 -16.15 18.90 -23.83
N ASP A 11 -17.45 18.67 -23.60
CA ASP A 11 -18.29 19.71 -22.97
C ASP A 11 -19.23 19.22 -21.86
N MET A 12 -18.78 18.26 -21.04
CA MET A 12 -19.53 17.90 -19.83
C MET A 12 -19.51 19.06 -18.83
N SER A 13 -20.68 19.36 -18.25
CA SER A 13 -20.82 20.26 -17.11
C SER A 13 -20.16 19.66 -15.86
N VAL A 14 -19.85 20.50 -14.87
CA VAL A 14 -19.28 20.06 -13.58
C VAL A 14 -20.20 19.04 -12.89
N ARG A 15 -21.53 19.25 -12.99
CA ARG A 15 -22.53 18.36 -12.40
C ARG A 15 -22.52 16.96 -13.03
N GLU A 16 -22.42 16.90 -14.36
CA GLU A 16 -22.34 15.63 -15.09
C GLU A 16 -21.04 14.89 -14.81
N LEU A 17 -19.91 15.62 -14.75
CA LEU A 17 -18.63 15.03 -14.37
C LEU A 17 -18.67 14.42 -12.97
N ARG A 18 -19.21 15.13 -11.97
CA ARG A 18 -19.36 14.60 -10.61
C ARG A 18 -20.22 13.34 -10.57
N ARG A 19 -21.31 13.30 -11.33
CA ARG A 19 -22.16 12.10 -11.45
C ARG A 19 -21.39 10.94 -12.08
N ALA A 20 -20.58 11.21 -13.10
CA ALA A 20 -19.85 10.19 -13.85
C ALA A 20 -18.63 9.63 -13.09
N CYS A 21 -18.08 10.35 -12.10
CA CYS A 21 -17.02 9.84 -11.23
C CYS A 21 -17.46 8.66 -10.35
N GLY A 22 -18.76 8.49 -10.10
CA GLY A 22 -19.30 7.32 -9.38
C GLY A 22 -18.68 7.14 -8.00
N ALA A 23 -18.07 5.98 -7.76
CA ALA A 23 -17.42 5.61 -6.49
C ALA A 23 -16.07 6.30 -6.25
N ALA A 24 -15.52 7.01 -7.25
CA ALA A 24 -14.26 7.73 -7.08
C ALA A 24 -14.43 8.95 -6.19
N ASP A 25 -13.50 9.17 -5.27
CA ASP A 25 -13.49 10.37 -4.46
C ASP A 25 -13.21 11.62 -5.31
N ALA A 26 -14.21 12.49 -5.45
CA ALA A 26 -14.10 13.80 -6.11
C ALA A 26 -14.36 14.96 -5.14
N SER A 27 -14.40 14.70 -3.82
CA SER A 27 -14.72 15.70 -2.79
C SER A 27 -13.64 16.78 -2.66
N TRP A 28 -12.39 16.44 -2.94
CA TRP A 28 -11.25 17.36 -2.90
C TRP A 28 -11.10 18.25 -4.15
N CYS A 29 -11.85 17.99 -5.22
CA CYS A 29 -11.74 18.74 -6.48
C CYS A 29 -12.31 20.16 -6.32
N VAL A 30 -11.43 21.15 -6.47
CA VAL A 30 -11.74 22.59 -6.45
C VAL A 30 -12.04 23.09 -7.86
N ASP A 31 -11.36 22.56 -8.88
CA ASP A 31 -11.52 23.00 -10.27
C ASP A 31 -12.01 21.91 -11.24
N LYS A 32 -12.39 22.33 -12.46
CA LYS A 32 -12.87 21.40 -13.51
C LYS A 32 -11.76 20.48 -14.02
N LYS A 33 -10.49 20.89 -13.94
CA LYS A 33 -9.34 20.11 -14.42
C LYS A 33 -9.08 18.91 -13.51
N GLU A 34 -9.10 19.10 -12.20
CA GLU A 34 -9.01 18.04 -11.19
C GLU A 34 -10.14 17.03 -11.35
N LEU A 35 -11.38 17.51 -11.48
CA LEU A 35 -12.54 16.66 -11.67
C LEU A 35 -12.47 15.84 -12.97
N ARG A 36 -11.92 16.41 -14.05
CA ARG A 36 -11.63 15.67 -15.29
C ARG A 36 -10.54 14.61 -15.09
N GLY A 37 -9.56 14.88 -14.24
CA GLY A 37 -8.55 13.90 -13.81
C GLY A 37 -9.21 12.70 -13.12
N VAL A 38 -10.07 12.95 -12.12
CA VAL A 38 -10.82 11.90 -11.41
C VAL A 38 -11.73 11.13 -12.37
N PHE A 39 -12.43 11.82 -13.27
CA PHE A 39 -13.27 11.17 -14.29
C PHE A 39 -12.47 10.22 -15.19
N ARG A 40 -11.25 10.60 -15.61
CA ARG A 40 -10.39 9.72 -16.42
C ARG A 40 -9.99 8.45 -15.65
N ILE A 41 -9.69 8.58 -14.37
CA ILE A 41 -9.38 7.43 -13.50
C ILE A 41 -10.60 6.53 -13.38
N ALA A 42 -11.76 7.09 -12.99
CA ALA A 42 -13.01 6.34 -12.83
C ALA A 42 -13.46 5.66 -14.13
N GLY A 43 -13.30 6.33 -15.28
CA GLY A 43 -13.64 5.79 -16.60
C GLY A 43 -12.75 4.64 -17.06
N GLY A 44 -11.55 4.49 -16.49
CA GLY A 44 -10.65 3.36 -16.74
C GLY A 44 -10.98 2.11 -15.92
N VAL A 45 -11.92 2.20 -14.97
CA VAL A 45 -12.23 1.12 -14.03
C VAL A 45 -13.52 0.41 -14.44
N CYS A 46 -13.50 -0.93 -14.39
CA CYS A 46 -14.64 -1.76 -14.72
C CYS A 46 -15.79 -1.60 -13.71
N ARG A 47 -17.06 -1.83 -14.12
CA ARG A 47 -18.23 -1.71 -13.21
C ARG A 47 -18.43 -2.89 -12.26
N ALA A 48 -17.51 -3.87 -12.22
CA ALA A 48 -17.59 -4.97 -11.27
C ALA A 48 -17.42 -4.46 -9.84
N GLY A 49 -18.12 -5.06 -8.87
CA GLY A 49 -18.10 -4.61 -7.47
C GLY A 49 -16.69 -4.53 -6.87
N GLU A 50 -15.82 -5.49 -7.20
CA GLU A 50 -14.43 -5.47 -6.72
C GLU A 50 -13.62 -4.31 -7.31
N CYS A 51 -13.73 -4.06 -8.63
CA CYS A 51 -13.11 -2.90 -9.30
C CYS A 51 -13.55 -1.58 -8.63
N GLN A 52 -14.85 -1.45 -8.33
CA GLN A 52 -15.41 -0.24 -7.72
C GLN A 52 -14.98 -0.07 -6.26
N SER A 53 -14.91 -1.15 -5.48
CA SER A 53 -14.41 -1.11 -4.10
C SER A 53 -12.93 -0.73 -4.03
N ARG A 54 -12.10 -1.24 -4.96
CA ARG A 54 -10.70 -0.81 -5.09
C ARG A 54 -10.61 0.68 -5.41
N LEU A 55 -11.45 1.18 -6.33
CA LEU A 55 -11.50 2.61 -6.69
C LEU A 55 -11.90 3.50 -5.52
N GLU A 56 -12.88 3.10 -4.71
CA GLU A 56 -13.34 3.86 -3.54
C GLU A 56 -12.23 4.07 -2.49
N GLY A 57 -11.38 3.05 -2.32
CA GLY A 57 -10.20 3.11 -1.44
C GLY A 57 -8.96 3.75 -2.07
N SER A 58 -9.01 4.17 -3.33
CA SER A 58 -7.87 4.70 -4.07
C SER A 58 -7.75 6.22 -3.98
N CYS A 59 -6.51 6.72 -3.98
CA CYS A 59 -6.26 8.14 -4.16
C CYS A 59 -6.56 8.54 -5.61
N THR A 60 -7.47 9.48 -5.80
CA THR A 60 -7.87 9.99 -7.13
C THR A 60 -7.12 11.26 -7.53
N LYS A 61 -6.17 11.72 -6.71
CA LYS A 61 -5.33 12.89 -6.97
C LYS A 61 -4.39 12.65 -8.14
N THR A 62 -4.15 13.71 -8.90
CA THR A 62 -3.09 13.75 -9.92
C THR A 62 -1.86 14.42 -9.30
N LEU A 63 -0.70 13.78 -9.41
CA LEU A 63 0.56 14.29 -8.89
C LEU A 63 1.06 15.47 -9.74
N SER A 64 2.03 16.23 -9.22
CA SER A 64 2.65 17.36 -9.92
C SER A 64 3.30 16.97 -11.26
N CYS A 65 3.76 15.72 -11.39
CA CYS A 65 4.27 15.16 -12.63
C CYS A 65 3.20 14.84 -13.70
N GLY A 66 1.91 15.03 -13.38
CA GLY A 66 0.78 14.79 -14.30
C GLY A 66 0.22 13.38 -14.28
N HIS A 67 0.82 12.46 -13.53
CA HIS A 67 0.35 11.07 -13.39
C HIS A 67 -0.64 10.90 -12.22
N PRO A 68 -1.55 9.91 -12.28
CA PRO A 68 -2.38 9.56 -11.13
C PRO A 68 -1.51 9.05 -9.97
N CYS A 69 -1.90 9.38 -8.73
CA CYS A 69 -1.18 9.01 -7.51
C CYS A 69 -0.95 7.49 -7.39
N GLY A 70 -2.01 6.69 -7.58
CA GLY A 70 -1.95 5.23 -7.37
C GLY A 70 -1.85 4.81 -5.90
N GLY A 71 -1.82 5.76 -4.97
CA GLY A 71 -1.86 5.53 -3.53
C GLY A 71 -3.25 5.23 -2.97
N VAL A 72 -3.39 5.29 -1.65
CA VAL A 72 -4.68 5.06 -0.97
C VAL A 72 -5.36 6.38 -0.61
N ARG A 73 -6.69 6.35 -0.50
CA ARG A 73 -7.47 7.55 -0.15
C ARG A 73 -7.10 8.03 1.26
N GLY A 74 -6.99 9.35 1.42
CA GLY A 74 -6.82 9.99 2.73
C GLY A 74 -5.38 10.09 3.25
N GLU A 75 -4.37 9.68 2.48
CA GLU A 75 -2.98 9.87 2.89
C GLU A 75 -2.60 11.35 2.96
N ALA A 76 -1.89 11.73 4.03
CA ALA A 76 -1.36 13.08 4.20
C ALA A 76 -0.34 13.42 3.10
N THR A 77 0.51 12.45 2.75
CA THR A 77 1.46 12.53 1.64
C THR A 77 1.11 11.46 0.62
N CYS A 78 0.89 11.86 -0.64
CA CYS A 78 0.61 10.93 -1.72
C CYS A 78 1.80 10.00 -2.00
N LEU A 79 1.51 8.80 -2.49
CA LEU A 79 2.52 7.85 -2.95
C LEU A 79 3.44 8.49 -4.01
N PRO A 80 4.77 8.25 -3.94
CA PRO A 80 5.68 8.64 -5.02
C PRO A 80 5.22 8.06 -6.36
N CYS A 81 5.39 8.83 -7.43
CA CYS A 81 4.89 8.42 -8.73
C CYS A 81 5.59 7.15 -9.23
N LEU A 82 4.82 6.10 -9.49
CA LEU A 82 5.32 4.82 -10.01
C LEU A 82 5.58 4.83 -11.53
N ARG A 83 5.20 5.91 -12.23
CA ARG A 83 5.34 6.04 -13.69
C ARG A 83 6.47 6.98 -14.09
N CYS A 84 6.87 7.87 -13.19
CA CYS A 84 8.05 8.67 -13.40
C CYS A 84 9.28 7.81 -13.17
N ALA A 85 10.32 8.02 -13.96
CA ALA A 85 11.65 7.64 -13.52
C ALA A 85 11.91 8.29 -12.15
N PRO A 86 12.57 7.59 -11.22
CA PRO A 86 12.97 8.21 -9.96
C PRO A 86 13.68 9.53 -10.27
N PRO A 87 13.32 10.65 -9.62
CA PRO A 87 13.96 11.93 -9.87
C PRO A 87 15.46 11.74 -9.67
N GLY A 88 16.21 11.95 -10.74
CA GLY A 88 17.62 11.62 -10.80
C GLY A 88 18.45 12.63 -10.03
N ASP A 89 18.73 12.30 -8.77
CA ASP A 89 20.03 12.56 -8.18
C ASP A 89 20.73 11.19 -8.09
N ALA A 90 21.87 11.10 -8.76
CA ALA A 90 22.99 10.18 -8.58
C ALA A 90 22.78 8.96 -7.68
N GLY A 91 23.04 7.75 -8.19
CA GLY A 91 23.91 6.78 -7.50
C GLY A 91 23.61 6.44 -6.03
N ALA A 92 22.42 6.73 -5.53
CA ALA A 92 21.99 6.45 -4.18
C ALA A 92 21.08 5.21 -4.20
N THR A 93 21.53 4.19 -4.94
CA THR A 93 21.77 2.94 -4.23
C THR A 93 22.59 3.31 -2.99
N ARG A 94 21.93 3.65 -1.86
CA ARG A 94 22.52 3.32 -0.58
C ARG A 94 22.88 1.84 -0.74
N GLU A 95 24.17 1.54 -0.84
CA GLU A 95 24.68 0.25 -1.29
C GLU A 95 23.81 -0.87 -0.70
N GLY A 96 23.03 -1.56 -1.56
CA GLY A 96 22.10 -2.61 -1.13
C GLY A 96 20.59 -2.33 -1.10
N LYS A 97 20.08 -1.13 -1.47
CA LYS A 97 18.62 -0.91 -1.63
C LYS A 97 18.15 -1.09 -3.08
N ARG A 98 17.18 -1.98 -3.29
CA ARG A 98 16.51 -2.23 -4.59
C ARG A 98 15.78 -0.95 -5.04
N PRO A 99 15.78 -0.60 -6.35
CA PRO A 99 14.99 0.52 -6.85
C PRO A 99 13.50 0.32 -6.54
N PRO A 100 12.73 1.42 -6.35
CA PRO A 100 11.29 1.34 -6.18
C PRO A 100 10.65 0.69 -7.42
N PRO A 101 9.54 -0.05 -7.26
CA PRO A 101 8.87 -0.67 -8.39
C PRO A 101 8.23 0.38 -9.30
N THR A 102 8.18 0.07 -10.58
CA THR A 102 7.42 0.82 -11.59
C THR A 102 5.95 0.41 -11.57
N ALA A 103 5.10 1.18 -12.27
CA ALA A 103 3.67 0.89 -12.35
C ALA A 103 3.34 -0.46 -13.03
N ASP A 104 4.25 -0.98 -13.86
CA ASP A 104 4.07 -2.23 -14.60
C ASP A 104 4.71 -3.43 -13.89
N ASP A 105 5.53 -3.19 -12.86
CA ASP A 105 6.11 -4.26 -12.05
C ASP A 105 5.03 -4.99 -11.24
N PRO A 106 5.14 -6.32 -11.05
CA PRO A 106 4.21 -7.06 -10.21
C PRO A 106 4.42 -6.73 -8.73
N CYS A 107 3.34 -6.73 -7.96
CA CYS A 107 3.41 -6.61 -6.51
C CYS A 107 4.12 -7.83 -5.89
N ALA A 108 5.09 -7.60 -5.01
CA ALA A 108 5.92 -8.64 -4.39
C ALA A 108 5.20 -9.50 -3.32
N ILE A 109 3.88 -9.32 -3.15
CA ILE A 109 3.06 -10.17 -2.29
C ILE A 109 2.19 -11.10 -3.14
N CYS A 110 1.42 -10.57 -4.10
CA CYS A 110 0.55 -11.40 -4.93
C CYS A 110 1.25 -11.99 -6.15
N TYR A 111 2.24 -11.30 -6.73
CA TYR A 111 2.89 -11.65 -7.99
C TYR A 111 1.92 -11.81 -9.18
N VAL A 112 0.70 -11.25 -9.08
CA VAL A 112 -0.34 -11.35 -10.11
C VAL A 112 -0.58 -9.99 -10.76
N ASP A 113 -1.00 -9.00 -9.98
CA ASP A 113 -1.39 -7.69 -10.49
C ASP A 113 -0.18 -6.74 -10.53
N PRO A 114 -0.07 -5.88 -11.56
CA PRO A 114 0.94 -4.83 -11.59
C PRO A 114 0.65 -3.76 -10.53
N MET A 115 1.67 -3.04 -10.11
CA MET A 115 1.57 -2.03 -9.05
C MET A 115 0.54 -0.94 -9.38
N GLY A 116 0.40 -0.56 -10.65
CA GLY A 116 -0.56 0.45 -11.10
C GLY A 116 -2.03 0.00 -11.19
N ALA A 117 -2.33 -1.30 -11.02
CA ALA A 117 -3.70 -1.84 -11.16
C ALA A 117 -4.53 -1.80 -9.87
N ALA A 118 -3.91 -1.53 -8.72
CA ALA A 118 -4.60 -1.44 -7.44
C ALA A 118 -3.90 -0.41 -6.52
N PRO A 119 -4.63 0.18 -5.55
CA PRO A 119 -4.06 1.13 -4.61
C PRO A 119 -2.86 0.53 -3.86
N ALA A 120 -1.73 1.23 -3.95
CA ALA A 120 -0.44 0.85 -3.36
C ALA A 120 -0.09 1.76 -2.17
N ILE A 121 0.77 1.25 -1.28
CA ILE A 121 1.24 1.94 -0.08
C ILE A 121 2.75 1.85 0.02
N LEU A 122 3.38 2.92 0.51
CA LEU A 122 4.80 2.95 0.85
C LEU A 122 4.95 2.55 2.32
N LEU A 123 5.51 1.37 2.57
CA LEU A 123 5.76 0.90 3.93
C LEU A 123 6.86 1.73 4.60
N GLY A 124 6.88 1.77 5.93
CA GLY A 124 7.91 2.47 6.70
C GLY A 124 9.35 2.01 6.41
N CYS A 125 9.54 0.80 5.87
CA CYS A 125 10.84 0.30 5.41
C CYS A 125 11.26 0.82 4.02
N GLY A 126 10.40 1.58 3.33
CA GLY A 126 10.64 2.15 2.01
C GLY A 126 10.20 1.28 0.83
N HIS A 127 9.60 0.10 1.08
CA HIS A 127 9.10 -0.77 0.02
C HIS A 127 7.63 -0.49 -0.30
N VAL A 128 7.26 -0.63 -1.58
CA VAL A 128 5.89 -0.41 -2.06
C VAL A 128 5.20 -1.74 -2.33
N VAL A 129 3.96 -1.88 -1.84
CA VAL A 129 3.10 -3.06 -2.07
C VAL A 129 1.64 -2.60 -2.22
N HIS A 130 0.75 -3.43 -2.78
CA HIS A 130 -0.69 -3.14 -2.73
C HIS A 130 -1.20 -3.15 -1.29
N ARG A 131 -2.06 -2.18 -0.93
CA ARG A 131 -2.68 -2.13 0.41
C ARG A 131 -3.41 -3.42 0.75
N ARG A 132 -4.22 -3.91 -0.20
CA ARG A 132 -5.03 -5.12 0.00
C ARG A 132 -4.16 -6.35 0.25
N CYS A 133 -3.08 -6.49 -0.50
CA CYS A 133 -2.13 -7.59 -0.31
C CYS A 133 -1.47 -7.56 1.07
N ALA A 134 -1.11 -6.38 1.58
CA ALA A 134 -0.56 -6.24 2.92
C ALA A 134 -1.59 -6.64 4.00
N ILE A 135 -2.83 -6.20 3.87
CA ILE A 135 -3.95 -6.58 4.77
C ILE A 135 -4.17 -8.08 4.75
N ASP A 136 -4.30 -8.68 3.57
CA ASP A 136 -4.56 -10.11 3.43
C ASP A 136 -3.40 -10.94 4.00
N LYS A 137 -2.15 -10.49 3.80
CA LYS A 137 -0.97 -11.11 4.40
C LYS A 137 -0.99 -11.03 5.93
N ILE A 138 -1.39 -9.91 6.53
CA ILE A 138 -1.53 -9.78 7.99
C ILE A 138 -2.64 -10.71 8.50
N ARG A 139 -3.79 -10.73 7.84
CA ARG A 139 -4.95 -11.54 8.22
C ARG A 139 -4.74 -13.05 8.05
N ALA A 140 -3.90 -13.46 7.11
CA ALA A 140 -3.56 -14.87 6.90
C ALA A 140 -2.91 -15.51 8.14
N GLY A 141 -2.27 -14.71 9.00
CA GLY A 141 -1.65 -15.20 10.22
C GLY A 141 -0.47 -16.15 9.96
N TRP A 142 -0.22 -17.06 10.90
CA TRP A 142 0.87 -18.04 10.78
C TRP A 142 0.36 -19.43 10.38
N PRO A 143 1.17 -20.18 9.62
CA PRO A 143 0.84 -21.56 9.30
C PRO A 143 1.04 -22.47 10.52
N GLY A 144 0.03 -23.28 10.82
CA GLY A 144 0.11 -24.35 11.81
C GLY A 144 -0.10 -23.91 13.27
N PRO A 145 0.08 -24.84 14.23
CA PRO A 145 -0.24 -24.62 15.64
C PRO A 145 0.78 -23.74 16.38
N ALA A 146 2.02 -23.67 15.89
CA ALA A 146 3.08 -22.88 16.52
C ALA A 146 2.98 -21.40 16.10
N ILE A 147 2.82 -20.51 17.08
CA ILE A 147 2.68 -19.07 16.83
C ILE A 147 3.97 -18.52 16.22
N SER A 148 3.85 -17.86 15.07
CA SER A 148 4.93 -17.10 14.45
C SER A 148 4.45 -15.74 13.94
N PHE A 149 5.36 -14.78 13.80
CA PHE A 149 5.04 -13.41 13.37
C PHE A 149 5.60 -13.06 11.99
N ASN A 150 5.99 -14.06 11.19
CA ASN A 150 6.61 -13.85 9.88
C ASN A 150 5.66 -13.23 8.84
N HIS A 151 4.35 -13.40 9.02
CA HIS A 151 3.33 -12.79 8.18
C HIS A 151 3.28 -11.25 8.31
N LEU A 152 3.80 -10.69 9.41
CA LEU A 152 3.95 -9.23 9.57
C LEU A 152 5.14 -8.66 8.80
N ARG A 153 6.06 -9.50 8.30
CA ARG A 153 7.30 -9.06 7.67
C ARG A 153 7.07 -8.63 6.22
N CYS A 154 7.72 -7.53 5.83
CA CYS A 154 7.80 -7.11 4.43
C CYS A 154 8.63 -8.14 3.62
N PRO A 155 8.09 -8.72 2.52
CA PRO A 155 8.79 -9.76 1.75
C PRO A 155 10.02 -9.23 0.99
N LEU A 156 10.09 -7.92 0.77
CA LEU A 156 11.20 -7.26 0.09
C LEU A 156 12.36 -6.90 1.02
N CYS A 157 12.11 -6.86 2.34
CA CYS A 157 13.19 -6.68 3.30
C CYS A 157 14.01 -7.98 3.39
N GLY A 158 15.30 -7.90 3.07
CA GLY A 158 16.24 -9.03 3.22
C GLY A 158 16.27 -9.61 4.64
N ALA A 159 16.99 -10.72 4.84
CA ALA A 159 17.14 -11.37 6.15
C ALA A 159 17.84 -10.50 7.22
N SER A 160 18.24 -9.28 6.86
CA SER A 160 18.85 -8.26 7.69
C SER A 160 18.02 -6.97 7.77
N GLY A 161 16.70 -7.04 7.46
CA GLY A 161 15.73 -5.93 7.43
C GLY A 161 16.17 -4.69 8.20
N GLY A 162 16.38 -3.59 7.46
CA GLY A 162 17.15 -2.42 7.88
C GLY A 162 16.92 -1.94 9.31
N GLU A 163 18.05 -1.55 9.91
CA GLU A 163 18.28 -0.90 11.21
C GLU A 163 17.52 -1.50 12.39
N ALA A 164 18.27 -2.33 13.12
CA ALA A 164 17.91 -2.93 14.39
C ALA A 164 17.65 -1.85 15.46
N GLU A 165 16.47 -1.24 15.46
CA GLU A 165 16.08 -0.25 16.48
C GLU A 165 14.90 -0.70 17.36
N GLU A 166 14.48 -1.96 17.30
CA GLU A 166 13.64 -2.56 18.35
C GLU A 166 14.52 -3.44 19.26
N VAL A 167 14.93 -2.84 20.38
CA VAL A 167 15.70 -3.45 21.47
C VAL A 167 14.92 -4.64 22.04
N GLY A 168 15.28 -5.86 21.62
CA GLY A 168 14.77 -7.10 22.21
C GLY A 168 14.54 -8.21 21.19
N SER A 169 15.43 -9.20 21.16
CA SER A 169 15.27 -10.49 20.46
C SER A 169 14.99 -10.44 18.94
N ARG A 170 16.02 -10.18 18.11
CA ARG A 170 16.14 -10.57 16.66
C ARG A 170 14.83 -10.64 15.84
N GLN A 171 13.91 -9.70 15.98
CA GLN A 171 12.64 -9.72 15.25
C GLN A 171 12.63 -8.64 14.19
N PHE A 172 12.21 -9.05 12.99
CA PHE A 172 12.13 -8.18 11.83
C PHE A 172 11.09 -7.07 12.03
N PRO A 173 11.33 -5.86 11.46
CA PRO A 173 10.34 -4.80 11.47
C PRO A 173 9.06 -5.25 10.75
N ALA A 174 7.92 -4.99 11.39
CA ALA A 174 6.61 -5.26 10.81
C ALA A 174 6.30 -4.27 9.66
N MET A 175 5.40 -4.66 8.74
CA MET A 175 4.89 -3.78 7.69
C MET A 175 4.11 -2.61 8.32
N ARG A 176 4.79 -1.49 8.57
CA ARG A 176 4.17 -0.29 9.16
C ARG A 176 3.63 0.63 8.07
N HIS A 177 2.36 0.97 8.17
CA HIS A 177 1.69 2.00 7.39
C HIS A 177 0.37 2.37 8.09
N GLY A 178 0.01 3.65 8.15
CA GLY A 178 -1.19 4.08 8.90
C GLY A 178 -2.48 3.42 8.44
N SER A 179 -2.57 3.06 7.16
CA SER A 179 -3.74 2.34 6.61
C SER A 179 -3.86 0.86 7.02
N LEU A 180 -2.89 0.34 7.76
CA LEU A 180 -2.81 -1.06 8.24
C LEU A 180 -2.92 -1.15 9.76
N ASP A 181 -3.04 -0.02 10.46
CA ASP A 181 -2.98 0.02 11.92
C ASP A 181 -4.10 -0.82 12.56
N GLU A 182 -5.32 -0.75 12.02
CA GLU A 182 -6.46 -1.54 12.50
C GLU A 182 -6.19 -3.05 12.47
N GLU A 183 -5.52 -3.55 11.43
CA GLU A 183 -5.19 -4.97 11.31
C GLU A 183 -3.93 -5.37 12.08
N ILE A 184 -2.93 -4.49 12.16
CA ILE A 184 -1.62 -4.86 12.71
C ILE A 184 -1.57 -4.78 14.24
N GLN A 185 -2.28 -3.82 14.85
CA GLN A 185 -2.21 -3.57 16.29
C GLN A 185 -2.61 -4.79 17.16
N PRO A 186 -3.69 -5.53 16.87
CA PRO A 186 -4.03 -6.72 17.65
C PRO A 186 -2.94 -7.81 17.58
N VAL A 187 -2.30 -7.97 16.41
CA VAL A 187 -1.26 -8.97 16.20
C VAL A 187 0.04 -8.56 16.91
N LEU A 188 0.37 -7.27 16.93
CA LEU A 188 1.50 -6.74 17.70
C LEU A 188 1.27 -6.92 19.21
N ALA A 189 0.06 -6.66 19.70
CA ALA A 189 -0.27 -6.91 21.11
C ALA A 189 -0.13 -8.40 21.49
N LEU A 190 -0.53 -9.31 20.59
CA LEU A 190 -0.30 -10.74 20.76
C LEU A 190 1.20 -11.09 20.77
N ARG A 191 1.97 -10.52 19.85
CA ARG A 191 3.44 -10.67 19.80
C ARG A 191 4.06 -10.29 21.14
N ASP A 192 3.73 -9.12 21.67
CA ASP A 192 4.29 -8.62 22.91
C ASP A 192 3.84 -9.48 24.11
N ALA A 193 2.62 -10.02 24.09
CA ALA A 193 2.16 -10.96 25.11
C ALA A 193 2.94 -12.30 25.07
N VAL A 194 3.14 -12.87 23.88
CA VAL A 194 3.90 -14.11 23.68
C VAL A 194 5.36 -13.93 24.12
N MET A 195 6.00 -12.84 23.69
CA MET A 195 7.40 -12.55 24.05
C MET A 195 7.56 -12.33 25.56
N ARG A 196 6.64 -11.60 26.21
CA ARG A 196 6.65 -11.44 27.67
C ARG A 196 6.52 -12.78 28.41
N ARG A 197 5.63 -13.67 27.96
CA ARG A 197 5.47 -15.01 28.56
C ARG A 197 6.70 -15.89 28.33
N GLY A 198 7.25 -15.89 27.12
CA GLY A 198 8.47 -16.62 26.77
C GLY A 198 9.67 -16.19 27.64
N ARG A 199 9.88 -14.88 27.80
CA ARG A 199 10.95 -14.35 28.66
C ARG A 199 10.78 -14.76 30.13
N ARG A 200 9.56 -14.72 30.67
CA ARG A 200 9.27 -15.17 32.05
C ARG A 200 9.59 -16.65 32.24
N ARG A 201 9.29 -17.49 31.24
CA ARG A 201 9.60 -18.92 31.28
C ARG A 201 11.11 -19.19 31.26
N LEU A 202 11.86 -18.52 30.39
CA LEU A 202 13.31 -18.62 30.35
C LEU A 202 13.97 -18.21 31.68
N LEU A 203 13.48 -17.14 32.30
CA LEU A 203 13.92 -16.69 33.62
C LEU A 203 13.65 -17.76 34.71
N ALA A 204 12.47 -18.38 34.70
CA ALA A 204 12.10 -19.41 35.67
C ALA A 204 12.91 -20.71 35.49
N GLU A 205 13.29 -21.04 34.25
CA GLU A 205 14.08 -22.23 33.90
C GLU A 205 15.59 -22.02 34.10
N GLY A 206 16.04 -20.83 34.51
CA GLY A 206 17.47 -20.51 34.68
C GLY A 206 18.26 -20.40 33.37
N ASN A 207 17.58 -20.41 32.23
CA ASN A 207 18.15 -20.40 30.87
C ASN A 207 18.45 -18.99 30.36
N VAL A 208 18.92 -18.10 31.23
CA VAL A 208 19.27 -16.72 30.85
C VAL A 208 20.79 -16.61 30.77
N ALA A 209 21.31 -16.67 29.55
CA ALA A 209 22.64 -16.18 29.22
C ALA A 209 22.56 -14.70 28.82
#